data_AF-A0A2X0REY0-F1
#
_entry.id   AF-A0A2X0REY0-F1
#
_cell.length_a   1.000
_cell.length_b   1.000
_cell.length_c   1.000
_cell.angle_alpha   90.00
_cell.angle_beta   90.00
_cell.angle_gamma   90.00
#
_symmetry.space_group_name_H-M   'P 1'
#
loop_
_entity.id
_entity.type
_entity.pdbx_description
1 polymer ?
#
loop_
_entity_poly.entity_id
_entity_poly.type
_entity_poly.pdbx_seq_one_letter_code
_entity_poly.pdbx_strand_id
1 'polypeptide(L)'
;MRNPVNFARQEQTMIPDTARFQNSEPMIDSRQASSALKLPYYWFADHGMRTQYRIPHYQLGGMVRYRMSELTAWMASSGTLQG
;
A
#
# COMPACT_ATOMS: atom_id res chain seq x y z
N MET A 1 -44.46 39.79 -2.17
CA MET A 1 -43.14 39.25 -1.74
C MET A 1 -43.26 37.75 -1.70
N ARG A 2 -42.86 37.05 -2.77
CA ARG A 2 -42.99 35.59 -2.89
C ARG A 2 -41.75 35.11 -3.61
N ASN A 3 -40.75 34.68 -2.85
CA ASN A 3 -39.57 34.03 -3.40
C ASN A 3 -39.71 32.51 -3.14
N PRO A 4 -39.77 31.67 -4.18
CA PRO A 4 -40.08 30.26 -4.03
C PRO A 4 -38.88 29.48 -3.49
N VAL A 5 -39.15 28.62 -2.51
CA VAL A 5 -38.27 27.52 -2.10
C VAL A 5 -38.02 26.63 -3.32
N ASN A 6 -36.79 26.63 -3.82
CA ASN A 6 -36.38 25.75 -4.89
C ASN A 6 -35.15 24.91 -4.50
N PHE A 7 -35.43 23.61 -4.38
CA PHE A 7 -34.70 22.49 -4.97
C PHE A 7 -33.39 21.98 -4.35
N ALA A 8 -33.33 20.66 -4.49
CA ALA A 8 -32.15 19.80 -4.54
C ALA A 8 -31.62 19.27 -3.20
N ARG A 9 -32.18 18.11 -2.86
CA ARG A 9 -31.49 16.97 -2.25
C ARG A 9 -30.19 16.63 -3.00
N GLN A 10 -29.13 17.42 -2.87
CA GLN A 10 -27.81 16.94 -3.24
C GLN A 10 -27.29 16.09 -2.08
N GLU A 11 -27.63 14.81 -2.16
CA GLU A 11 -26.73 13.68 -1.90
C GLU A 11 -25.24 14.08 -1.84
N GLN A 12 -24.83 14.61 -0.68
CA GLN A 12 -23.44 14.57 -0.27
C GLN A 12 -23.09 13.10 -0.09
N THR A 13 -22.72 12.47 -1.20
CA THR A 13 -21.92 11.26 -1.21
C THR A 13 -20.74 11.56 -0.30
N MET A 14 -20.82 11.03 0.92
CA MET A 14 -19.72 10.95 1.85
C MET A 14 -18.69 10.04 1.19
N ILE A 15 -17.89 10.61 0.29
CA ILE A 15 -16.62 10.01 -0.09
C ILE A 15 -15.87 9.80 1.22
N PRO A 16 -15.56 8.56 1.62
CA PRO A 16 -14.78 8.37 2.82
C PRO A 16 -13.47 9.13 2.62
N ASP A 17 -13.08 9.79 3.69
CA ASP A 17 -11.85 10.55 3.95
C ASP A 17 -10.53 9.88 3.52
N THR A 18 -10.58 8.74 2.85
CA THR A 18 -9.41 7.95 2.44
C THR A 18 -8.66 8.60 1.27
N ALA A 19 -9.23 9.60 0.60
CA ALA A 19 -8.61 10.27 -0.55
C ALA A 19 -7.48 11.26 -0.21
N ARG A 20 -7.12 11.46 1.07
CA ARG A 20 -6.13 12.47 1.50
C ARG A 20 -4.73 11.93 1.82
N PHE A 21 -4.44 10.65 1.60
CA PHE A 21 -3.07 10.11 1.68
C PHE A 21 -2.26 10.27 0.38
N GLN A 22 -2.50 11.33 -0.39
CA GLN A 22 -1.95 11.54 -1.74
C GLN A 22 -0.48 12.02 -1.79
N ASN A 23 0.33 11.81 -0.75
CA ASN A 23 1.77 12.15 -0.85
C ASN A 23 2.72 11.39 0.08
N SER A 24 2.26 10.33 0.74
CA SER A 24 3.16 9.44 1.46
C SER A 24 2.74 8.04 1.09
N GLU A 25 3.51 7.36 0.21
CA GLU A 25 3.13 6.01 -0.18
C GLU A 25 2.88 5.19 1.11
N PRO A 26 1.69 4.58 1.25
CA PRO A 26 1.35 3.88 2.47
C PRO A 26 2.39 2.80 2.70
N MET A 27 3.11 2.92 3.81
CA MET A 27 4.04 1.88 4.23
C MET A 27 3.22 0.70 4.71
N ILE A 28 3.35 -0.44 4.04
CA ILE A 28 2.57 -1.63 4.30
C ILE A 28 3.35 -2.60 5.19
N ASP A 29 2.64 -3.31 6.06
CA ASP A 29 3.21 -4.37 6.89
C ASP A 29 3.41 -5.67 6.09
N SER A 30 4.17 -6.61 6.66
CA SER A 30 4.47 -7.92 6.06
C SER A 30 3.24 -8.69 5.54
N ARG A 31 2.12 -8.63 6.27
CA ARG A 31 0.87 -9.29 5.86
C ARG A 31 0.26 -8.65 4.61
N GLN A 32 0.25 -7.32 4.57
CA GLN A 32 -0.26 -6.58 3.42
C GLN A 32 0.65 -6.76 2.20
N ALA A 33 1.97 -6.73 2.38
CA ALA A 33 2.93 -7.02 1.31
C ALA A 33 2.74 -8.42 0.72
N SER A 34 2.60 -9.42 1.58
CA SER A 34 2.29 -10.80 1.20
C SER A 34 0.99 -10.90 0.39
N SER A 35 -0.09 -10.28 0.85
CA SER A 35 -1.36 -10.27 0.12
C SER A 35 -1.28 -9.52 -1.22
N ALA A 36 -0.56 -8.40 -1.27
CA ALA A 36 -0.49 -7.55 -2.45
C ALA A 36 0.35 -8.16 -3.58
N LEU A 37 1.45 -8.84 -3.24
CA LEU A 37 2.33 -9.52 -4.19
C LEU A 37 1.98 -11.00 -4.39
N LYS A 38 1.01 -11.53 -3.62
CA LYS A 38 0.68 -12.97 -3.54
C LYS A 38 1.90 -13.85 -3.20
N LEU A 39 2.81 -13.31 -2.39
CA LEU A 39 4.01 -14.01 -1.94
C LEU A 39 3.82 -14.59 -0.54
N PRO A 40 4.62 -15.59 -0.13
CA PRO A 40 4.50 -16.18 1.18
C PRO A 40 4.83 -15.18 2.30
N TYR A 41 4.00 -15.11 3.34
CA TYR A 41 4.19 -14.18 4.47
C TYR A 41 5.57 -14.32 5.13
N TYR A 42 6.10 -15.54 5.24
CA TYR A 42 7.40 -15.79 5.87
C TYR A 42 8.58 -15.14 5.13
N TRP A 43 8.45 -14.82 3.83
CA TRP A 43 9.47 -14.02 3.12
C TRP A 43 9.62 -12.62 3.71
N PHE A 44 8.51 -12.05 4.17
CA PHE A 44 8.45 -10.74 4.81
C PHE A 44 8.46 -10.82 6.34
N ALA A 45 8.44 -12.00 6.94
CA ALA A 45 8.43 -12.17 8.39
C ALA A 45 9.78 -12.67 8.92
N ASP A 46 10.55 -13.35 8.07
CA ASP A 46 11.85 -13.89 8.44
C ASP A 46 12.99 -12.98 7.97
N HIS A 47 13.94 -12.64 8.84
CA HIS A 47 15.05 -11.75 8.45
C HIS A 47 15.98 -12.44 7.45
N GLY A 48 16.22 -13.75 7.60
CA GLY A 48 17.12 -14.51 6.71
C GLY A 48 16.62 -14.54 5.27
N MET A 49 15.32 -14.72 5.07
CA MET A 49 14.70 -14.69 3.73
C MET A 49 14.77 -13.29 3.11
N ARG A 50 14.50 -12.23 3.88
CA ARG A 50 14.62 -10.85 3.38
C ARG A 50 16.04 -10.55 2.89
N THR A 51 17.06 -10.97 3.64
CA THR A 51 18.46 -10.78 3.23
C THR A 51 18.82 -11.63 2.01
N GLN A 52 18.38 -12.89 1.96
CA GLN A 52 18.65 -13.79 0.84
C GLN A 52 18.04 -13.28 -0.48
N TYR A 53 16.77 -12.87 -0.44
CA TYR A 53 16.05 -12.36 -1.61
C TYR A 53 16.26 -10.85 -1.85
N ARG A 54 17.07 -10.19 -0.99
CA ARG A 54 17.32 -8.74 -1.01
C ARG A 54 16.04 -7.92 -1.08
N ILE A 55 15.03 -8.29 -0.29
CA ILE A 55 13.72 -7.62 -0.29
C ILE A 55 13.91 -6.21 0.32
N PRO A 56 13.53 -5.13 -0.39
CA PRO A 56 13.63 -3.78 0.13
C PRO A 56 12.74 -3.63 1.36
N HIS A 57 13.34 -3.26 2.50
CA HIS A 57 12.65 -3.16 3.78
C HIS A 57 13.08 -1.89 4.51
N TYR A 58 12.16 -1.28 5.24
CA TYR A 58 12.39 -0.06 6.00
C TYR A 58 12.09 -0.30 7.46
N GLN A 59 13.06 -0.05 8.34
CA GLN A 59 12.83 -0.08 9.78
C GLN A 59 12.31 1.29 10.23
N LEU A 60 11.04 1.37 10.61
CA LEU A 60 10.43 2.57 11.17
C LEU A 60 10.09 2.30 12.63
N GLY A 61 10.84 2.90 13.56
CA GLY A 61 10.59 2.75 15.00
C GLY A 61 10.67 1.32 15.51
N GLY A 62 11.55 0.48 14.93
CA GLY A 62 11.70 -0.93 15.29
C GLY A 62 10.75 -1.90 14.56
N MET A 63 9.82 -1.38 13.76
CA MET A 63 8.90 -2.20 12.96
C MET A 63 9.37 -2.23 11.51
N VAL A 64 9.43 -3.42 10.92
CA VAL A 64 9.75 -3.56 9.50
C VAL A 64 8.52 -3.23 8.68
N ARG A 65 8.63 -2.18 7.87
CA ARG A 65 7.62 -1.76 6.92
C ARG A 65 8.16 -1.79 5.51
N TYR A 66 7.25 -1.92 4.57
CA TYR A 66 7.56 -2.07 3.15
C TYR A 66 6.91 -0.97 2.33
N ARG A 67 7.60 -0.48 1.30
CA ARG A 67 7.01 0.44 0.32
C ARG A 67 6.49 -0.36 -0.85
N MET A 68 5.24 -0.13 -1.23
CA MET A 68 4.60 -0.88 -2.31
C MET A 68 5.31 -0.65 -3.66
N SER A 69 5.79 0.56 -3.96
CA SER A 69 6.52 0.84 -5.21
C SER A 69 7.84 0.09 -5.29
N GLU A 70 8.64 0.11 -4.23
CA GLU A 70 9.90 -0.64 -4.12
C GLU A 70 9.66 -2.14 -4.25
N LEU A 71 8.65 -2.67 -3.55
CA LEU A 71 8.27 -4.07 -3.63
C LEU A 71 7.84 -4.49 -5.02
N THR A 72 7.10 -3.63 -5.71
CA THR A 72 6.63 -3.88 -7.09
C THR A 72 7.80 -3.83 -8.07
N ALA A 73 8.69 -2.85 -7.95
CA ALA A 73 9.90 -2.74 -8.76
C ALA A 73 10.86 -3.91 -8.51
N TRP A 74 11.02 -4.31 -7.24
CA TRP A 74 11.79 -5.50 -6.87
C TRP A 74 11.17 -6.76 -7.42
N MET A 75 9.84 -6.97 -7.33
CA MET A 75 9.18 -8.14 -7.92
C MET A 75 9.32 -8.19 -9.44
N ALA A 76 9.20 -7.04 -10.11
CA ALA A 76 9.47 -6.95 -11.54
C ALA A 76 10.91 -7.34 -11.86
N SER A 77 11.88 -6.83 -11.09
CA SER A 77 13.31 -7.10 -11.28
C SER A 77 13.73 -8.53 -10.89
N SER A 78 13.11 -9.10 -9.85
CA SER A 78 13.41 -10.45 -9.34
C SER A 78 12.71 -11.52 -10.16
N GLY A 79 11.52 -11.22 -10.72
CA GLY A 79 10.84 -12.06 -11.70
C GLY A 79 11.52 -12.04 -13.09
N THR A 80 12.17 -10.94 -13.47
CA THR A 80 12.97 -10.87 -14.71
C THR A 80 14.29 -11.63 -14.66
N LEU A 81 14.63 -12.28 -13.54
CA LEU A 81 15.78 -13.19 -13.45
C LEU A 81 15.48 -14.61 -13.96
N GLN A 82 14.37 -14.81 -14.67
CA GLN A 82 14.04 -16.08 -15.29
C GLN A 82 13.62 -15.91 -16.75
N GLY A 83 14.63 -15.87 -17.64
CA GLY A 83 14.49 -16.15 -19.08
C GLY A 83 14.55 -14.94 -20.00
#